data_AF-A0A067T2V9-F1
#
_entry.id   AF-A0A067T2V9-F1
#
_cell.length_a   1.000
_cell.length_b   1.000
_cell.length_c   1.000
_cell.angle_alpha   90.00
_cell.angle_beta   90.00
_cell.angle_gamma   90.00
#
_symmetry.space_group_name_H-M   'P 1'
#
loop_
_entity.id
_entity.type
_entity.pdbx_description
1 polymer ?
#
loop_
_entity_poly.entity_id
_entity_poly.type
_entity_poly.pdbx_seq_one_letter_code
_entity_poly.pdbx_strand_id
1 'polypeptide(L)' 'HNSSERFDPPKCYPNTRLAVLAKLMDWIIGKVGWEGYFMWLYGPAGAGKSAIAQTIAEMCQSNNTLLASFFF' A
#
# COMPACT_ATOMS: atom_id res chain seq x y z
N HIS A 1 1.08 -17.47 4.98
CA HIS A 1 -0.25 -16.90 5.30
C HIS A 1 -0.83 -16.32 4.02
N ASN A 2 -1.89 -16.93 3.49
CA ASN A 2 -2.50 -16.53 2.22
C ASN A 2 -3.38 -15.29 2.43
N SER A 3 -2.97 -14.12 1.91
CA SER A 3 -3.83 -12.93 1.87
C SER A 3 -5.03 -13.09 0.93
N SER A 4 -5.03 -14.13 0.08
CA SER A 4 -6.03 -14.41 -0.95
C SER A 4 -7.39 -14.87 -0.43
N GLU A 5 -7.52 -15.17 0.87
CA GLU A 5 -8.79 -15.64 1.48
C GLU A 5 -9.73 -14.50 1.93
N ARG A 6 -9.40 -13.24 1.64
CA ARG A 6 -10.25 -12.11 2.04
C ARG A 6 -11.35 -11.88 1.01
N PHE A 7 -12.60 -12.14 1.39
CA PHE A 7 -13.77 -11.68 0.63
C PHE A 7 -13.83 -10.15 0.68
N ASP A 8 -13.64 -9.52 -0.48
CA ASP A 8 -13.61 -8.06 -0.71
C ASP A 8 -12.65 -7.26 0.20
N PRO A 9 -11.32 -7.33 -0.04
CA PRO A 9 -10.37 -6.58 0.77
C PRO A 9 -10.59 -5.07 0.60
N PRO A 10 -10.46 -4.26 1.67
CA PRO A 10 -10.76 -2.84 1.60
C PRO A 10 -9.79 -2.14 0.64
N LYS A 11 -10.29 -1.34 -0.29
CA LYS A 11 -9.48 -0.55 -1.25
C LYS A 11 -9.76 0.93 -1.11
N CYS A 12 -8.80 1.76 -1.51
CA CYS A 12 -9.08 3.18 -1.70
C CYS A 12 -10.16 3.35 -2.78
N TYR A 13 -11.15 4.21 -2.49
CA TYR A 13 -12.09 4.63 -3.51
C TYR A 13 -11.36 5.36 -4.64
N PRO A 14 -11.86 5.27 -5.90
CA PRO A 14 -11.27 5.98 -7.02
C PRO A 14 -11.02 7.45 -6.71
N ASN A 15 -9.86 7.96 -7.14
CA ASN A 15 -9.44 9.36 -6.97
C ASN A 15 -9.29 9.84 -5.50
N THR A 16 -9.21 8.93 -4.53
CA THR A 16 -8.89 9.26 -3.14
C THR A 16 -7.43 8.92 -2.82
N ARG A 17 -6.87 9.57 -1.80
CA ARG A 17 -5.53 9.27 -1.25
C ARG A 17 -4.37 9.31 -2.26
N LEU A 18 -4.57 9.92 -3.43
CA LEU A 18 -3.61 9.95 -4.54
C LEU A 18 -2.21 10.43 -4.11
N ALA A 19 -2.12 11.51 -3.34
CA ALA A 19 -0.84 12.03 -2.87
C ALA A 19 -0.08 11.04 -1.97
N VAL A 20 -0.79 10.30 -1.13
CA VAL A 20 -0.19 9.29 -0.24
C VAL A 20 0.24 8.07 -1.05
N LEU A 21 -0.61 7.61 -1.97
CA LEU A 21 -0.30 6.48 -2.86
C LEU A 21 0.93 6.77 -3.73
N ALA A 22 1.00 7.98 -4.32
CA ALA A 22 2.13 8.41 -5.14
C ALA A 22 3.43 8.42 -4.33
N LYS A 23 3.42 9.02 -3.13
CA LYS A 23 4.58 9.05 -2.24
C LYS A 23 5.07 7.65 -1.85
N LEU A 24 4.15 6.73 -1.53
CA LEU A 24 4.47 5.35 -1.20
C LEU A 24 5.09 4.63 -2.40
N MET A 25 4.51 4.79 -3.59
CA MET A 25 5.05 4.17 -4.80
C MET A 25 6.43 4.71 -5.17
N ASP A 26 6.64 6.03 -5.10
CA ASP A 26 7.94 6.64 -5.38
C ASP A 26 9.04 6.14 -4.43
N TRP A 27 8.69 5.86 -3.17
CA TRP A 27 9.60 5.21 -2.23
C TRP A 27 9.87 3.75 -2.59
N ILE A 28 8.84 2.96 -2.91
CA ILE A 28 8.97 1.54 -3.29
C ILE A 28 9.90 1.37 -4.48
N ILE A 29 9.79 2.23 -5.50
CA ILE A 29 10.62 2.14 -6.72
C ILE A 29 11.97 2.88 -6.58
N GLY A 30 12.28 3.39 -5.40
CA GLY A 30 13.56 4.03 -5.11
C GLY A 30 13.77 5.41 -5.73
N LYS A 31 12.72 6.10 -6.16
CA LYS A 31 12.81 7.50 -6.60
C LYS A 31 13.07 8.44 -5.42
N VAL A 32 12.64 8.08 -4.22
CA VAL A 32 12.79 8.90 -3.01
C VAL A 32 13.21 8.00 -1.84
N GLY A 33 14.24 8.41 -1.08
CA GLY A 33 14.44 7.92 0.29
C GLY A 33 14.98 6.49 0.44
N TRP A 34 15.94 6.07 -0.38
CA TRP A 34 16.73 4.85 -0.13
C TRP A 34 17.65 4.92 1.10
N GLU A 35 17.68 6.04 1.82
CA GLU A 35 18.31 6.14 3.14
C GLU A 35 17.51 5.39 4.23
N GLY A 36 16.25 5.02 3.96
CA GLY A 36 15.38 4.28 4.89
C GLY A 36 14.77 3.03 4.27
N TYR A 37 15.14 1.86 4.80
CA TYR A 37 14.60 0.55 4.38
C TYR A 37 13.15 0.29 4.80
N PHE A 38 12.59 1.12 5.69
CA PHE A 38 11.25 0.98 6.23
C PHE A 38 10.47 2.29 6.12
N MET A 39 9.22 2.21 5.64
CA MET A 39 8.28 3.33 5.62
C MET A 39 7.08 3.05 6.52
N TRP A 40 6.77 3.99 7.42
CA TRP A 40 5.64 3.91 8.34
C TRP A 40 4.44 4.73 7.83
N LEU A 41 3.27 4.10 7.74
CA LEU A 41 1.99 4.77 7.48
C LEU A 41 1.16 4.85 8.77
N TYR A 42 0.97 6.06 9.30
CA TYR A 42 0.25 6.31 10.54
C TYR A 42 -0.87 7.33 10.37
N GLY A 43 -1.82 7.35 11.31
CA GLY A 43 -2.97 8.24 11.30
C GLY A 43 -4.13 7.72 12.17
N PRO A 44 -5.20 8.50 12.33
CA PRO A 44 -6.33 8.15 13.20
C PRO A 44 -6.99 6.79 12.88
N ALA A 45 -7.68 6.22 13.86
CA ALA A 45 -8.57 5.08 13.62
C ALA A 45 -9.63 5.47 12.57
N GLY A 46 -10.00 4.52 11.69
CA GLY A 46 -10.95 4.78 10.61
C GLY A 46 -10.41 5.59 9.42
N ALA A 47 -9.16 6.08 9.44
CA ALA A 47 -8.60 6.88 8.34
C ALA A 47 -8.38 6.12 7.01
N GLY A 48 -8.58 4.80 7.00
CA GLY A 48 -8.43 3.96 5.81
C GLY A 48 -7.00 3.46 5.54
N LYS A 49 -6.16 3.34 6.57
CA LYS A 49 -4.75 2.87 6.42
C LYS A 49 -4.67 1.48 5.81
N SER A 50 -5.51 0.54 6.24
CA SER A 50 -5.58 -0.81 5.65
C SER A 50 -5.99 -0.78 4.18
N ALA A 51 -6.89 0.14 3.81
CA ALA A 51 -7.29 0.34 2.42
C ALA A 51 -6.14 0.88 1.56
N ILE A 52 -5.35 1.82 2.09
CA ILE A 52 -4.14 2.31 1.42
C ILE A 52 -3.11 1.19 1.24
N ALA A 53 -2.85 0.40 2.28
CA ALA A 53 -1.90 -0.72 2.22
C ALA A 53 -2.32 -1.78 1.18
N GLN A 54 -3.62 -2.12 1.15
CA GLN A 54 -4.17 -3.04 0.16
C GLN A 54 -4.02 -2.48 -1.26
N THR A 55 -4.41 -1.23 -1.49
CA THR A 55 -4.28 -0.59 -2.81
C THR A 55 -2.83 -0.55 -3.28
N ILE A 56 -1.87 -0.26 -2.40
CA ILE A 56 -0.44 -0.30 -2.75
C ILE A 56 0.03 -1.71 -3.11
N ALA A 57 -0.39 -2.73 -2.35
CA ALA A 57 -0.05 -4.11 -2.66
C ALA A 57 -0.58 -4.51 -4.05
N GLU A 58 -1.82 -4.13 -4.38
CA GLU A 58 -2.41 -4.36 -5.70
C GLU A 58 -1.68 -3.62 -6.82
N MET A 59 -1.31 -2.35 -6.60
CA MET A 59 -0.50 -1.60 -7.56
C MET A 59 0.87 -2.26 -7.80
N CYS A 60 1.52 -2.75 -6.73
CA CYS A 60 2.78 -3.47 -6.85
C CYS A 60 2.61 -4.82 -7.56
N GLN A 61 1.51 -5.52 -7.32
CA GLN A 61 1.18 -6.77 -8.01
C GLN A 61 0.98 -6.52 -9.51
N SER A 62 0.20 -5.49 -9.88
CA SER A 62 0.01 -5.11 -11.28
C SER A 62 1.30 -4.68 -11.98
N ASN A 63 2.25 -4.11 -11.24
CA ASN A 63 3.55 -3.70 -11.76
C ASN A 63 4.61 -4.81 -11.71
N ASN A 64 4.27 -6.02 -11.26
CA ASN A 64 5.20 -7.13 -11.03
C ASN A 64 6.37 -6.78 -10.08
N THR A 65 6.14 -5.89 -9.12
CA THR A 65 7.11 -5.48 -8.09
C THR A 65 6.75 -5.97 -6.69
N LEU A 66 5.61 -6.65 -6.52
CA LEU A 66 5.20 -7.20 -5.23
C LEU A 66 5.99 -8.47 -4.90
N LEU A 67 6.80 -8.42 -3.84
CA LEU A 67 7.45 -9.61 -3.28
C LEU A 67 6.49 -10.40 -2.37
N ALA A 68 5.88 -9.70 -1.42
CA ALA A 68 4.92 -10.27 -0.47
C ALA A 68 4.06 -9.18 0.15
N SER A 69 2.86 -9.54 0.61
CA SER A 69 1.98 -8.68 1.40
C SER A 69 1.34 -9.48 2.53
N PHE A 70 1.26 -8.89 3.72
CA PHE A 70 0.62 -9.51 4.88
C PHE A 70 -0.43 -8.56 5.46
N PHE A 71 -1.61 -9.09 5.72
CA PHE A 71 -2.73 -8.36 6.31
C PHE A 71 -3.29 -9.17 7.47
N PHE A 72 -3.77 -8.47 8.50
CA PHE A 72 -4.42 -9.02 9.70
C PHE A 72 -5.83 -8.46 9.86
#